data_AF-A0A7S2EUQ3-F1
#
_entry.id   AF-A0A7S2EUQ3-F1
#
_cell.length_a   1.000
_cell.length_b   1.000
_cell.length_c   1.000
_cell.angle_alpha   90.00
_cell.angle_beta   90.00
_cell.angle_gamma   90.00
#
_symmetry.space_group_name_H-M   'P 1'
#
loop_
_entity.id
_entity.type
_entity.pdbx_description
1 polymer ?
#
loop_
_entity_poly.entity_id
_entity_poly.type
_entity_poly.pdbx_seq_one_letter_code
_entity_poly.pdbx_strand_id
1 'polypeptide(L)'
;QTRSAKSFALLVSANCHLRPTTDANQPTDHPNLLNRQSVAMTSIVVQHPNGSLRAIASNDDDVSVDSNFDPESPTIKDAGGATLESVKYDAATIRAEFKTYQSILPKPDELLQEQHSFQLLRSKINESNIALPRFLQYDFEGGIKPHYALCCLLLSEYEAKEREQTAQTLAQTWLIRIASLGCLYPQLNNPADFIRDQFNRVAHAVPTNVVKPHVLRKKIKNRGLPVPNYFLDPEDHKQFPPHIALLVILQDGKKESRKLDNFLYRAAFSLFAFVALLLRIVLEVIGGAGAIWGGAEVFTLRNADNAELWRWLSVFVGILCLLRFVTLNAPQKEDEGDILGPAGPWSLRLPVRLRAVCDHPFHYFVRALPPFSPGKKND
;
A
#
# COMPACT_ATOMS: atom_id res chain seq x y z
N GLN A 1 -26.47 44.65 -30.55
CA GLN A 1 -26.51 43.61 -29.49
C GLN A 1 -25.09 43.15 -29.19
N THR A 2 -24.24 44.08 -28.75
CA THR A 2 -22.77 43.98 -28.75
C THR A 2 -22.19 44.71 -27.53
N ARG A 3 -22.53 44.24 -26.33
CA ARG A 3 -21.85 44.61 -25.07
C ARG A 3 -21.97 43.46 -24.06
N SER A 4 -21.39 42.30 -24.37
CA SER A 4 -21.16 41.26 -23.35
C SER A 4 -20.14 40.22 -23.82
N ALA A 5 -18.94 40.65 -24.21
CA ALA A 5 -17.86 39.73 -24.57
C ALA A 5 -16.48 40.13 -24.02
N LYS A 6 -16.39 41.26 -23.30
CA LYS A 6 -15.09 41.79 -22.81
C LYS A 6 -14.71 41.34 -21.40
N SER A 7 -15.60 40.69 -20.63
CA SER A 7 -15.28 40.28 -19.25
C SER A 7 -14.75 38.86 -19.07
N PHE A 8 -14.74 38.02 -20.11
CA PHE A 8 -14.29 36.62 -19.96
C PHE A 8 -12.81 36.38 -20.33
N ALA A 9 -12.15 37.34 -20.98
CA ALA A 9 -10.75 37.20 -21.43
C ALA A 9 -9.69 37.55 -20.37
N LEU A 10 -10.09 38.11 -19.22
CA LEU A 10 -9.15 38.62 -18.20
C LEU A 10 -8.84 37.64 -17.06
N LEU A 11 -9.42 36.43 -17.05
CA LEU A 11 -9.26 35.47 -15.95
C LEU A 11 -8.37 34.24 -16.26
N VAL A 12 -7.77 34.16 -17.45
CA VAL A 12 -6.91 33.03 -17.84
C VAL A 12 -5.41 33.38 -17.85
N SER A 13 -5.03 34.63 -17.54
CA SER A 13 -3.63 35.09 -17.60
C SER A 13 -2.91 35.15 -16.24
N ALA A 14 -3.14 34.18 -15.35
CA ALA A 14 -2.42 34.11 -14.07
C ALA A 14 -2.22 32.65 -13.60
N ASN A 15 -1.35 31.91 -14.27
CA ASN A 15 -0.45 30.90 -13.67
C ASN A 15 0.24 30.08 -14.76
N CYS A 16 1.31 30.64 -15.34
CA CYS A 16 2.32 29.88 -16.06
C CYS A 16 3.67 30.52 -15.78
N HIS A 17 4.22 30.27 -14.59
CA HIS A 17 5.65 30.50 -14.36
C HIS A 17 6.42 29.32 -14.95
N LEU A 18 6.81 29.47 -16.21
CA LEU A 18 7.83 28.65 -16.86
C LEU A 18 9.18 28.92 -16.16
N ARG A 19 9.80 27.84 -15.68
CA ARG A 19 11.17 27.82 -15.17
C ARG A 19 12.12 27.78 -16.38
N PRO A 20 13.12 28.68 -16.51
CA PRO A 20 14.05 28.61 -17.62
C PRO A 20 15.12 27.55 -17.34
N THR A 21 15.29 26.62 -18.29
CA THR A 21 16.48 25.79 -18.47
C THR A 21 17.49 26.58 -19.29
N THR A 22 18.71 26.75 -18.78
CA THR A 22 19.88 27.14 -19.57
C THR A 22 20.92 26.04 -19.52
N ASP A 23 21.36 25.67 -20.72
CA ASP A 23 22.31 24.61 -21.04
C ASP A 23 23.77 24.91 -20.67
N ALA A 24 24.49 23.80 -20.46
CA ALA A 24 25.86 23.47 -20.87
C ALA A 24 27.04 24.40 -20.52
N ASN A 25 27.99 23.86 -19.73
CA ASN A 25 29.36 23.57 -20.19
C ASN A 25 30.15 22.74 -19.16
N GLN A 26 30.74 21.63 -19.61
CA GLN A 26 31.80 20.83 -18.96
C GLN A 26 33.14 21.61 -18.99
N PRO A 27 34.14 21.33 -18.13
CA PRO A 27 34.91 20.08 -18.19
C PRO A 27 35.38 19.50 -16.84
N THR A 28 35.88 18.27 -16.93
CA THR A 28 36.57 17.45 -15.93
C THR A 28 37.69 18.18 -15.19
N ASP A 29 37.84 17.94 -13.88
CA ASP A 29 39.07 17.45 -13.24
C ASP A 29 38.91 17.32 -11.72
N HIS A 30 39.28 16.15 -11.17
CA HIS A 30 39.53 15.95 -9.74
C HIS A 30 40.89 16.57 -9.37
N PRO A 31 41.03 17.14 -8.15
CA PRO A 31 41.73 16.36 -7.12
C PRO A 31 41.20 16.54 -5.68
N ASN A 32 41.51 15.54 -4.87
CA ASN A 32 41.45 15.55 -3.40
C ASN A 32 42.28 16.70 -2.81
N LEU A 33 41.80 17.33 -1.72
CA LEU A 33 42.46 17.42 -0.41
C LEU A 33 41.82 18.48 0.50
N LEU A 34 41.52 18.04 1.74
CA LEU A 34 41.66 18.71 3.04
C LEU A 34 41.22 20.19 3.21
N ASN A 35 40.23 20.32 4.12
CA ASN A 35 40.31 21.12 5.35
C ASN A 35 40.35 22.65 5.25
N ARG A 36 39.21 23.31 5.54
CA ARG A 36 39.19 24.47 6.45
C ARG A 36 37.79 24.83 6.93
N GLN A 37 37.68 24.97 8.25
CA GLN A 37 36.56 25.48 9.03
C GLN A 37 36.35 27.00 8.87
N SER A 38 35.09 27.45 9.05
CA SER A 38 34.65 28.72 9.68
C SER A 38 33.11 28.70 9.67
N VAL A 39 32.41 28.24 10.71
CA VAL A 39 31.98 28.92 11.96
C VAL A 39 31.08 30.13 11.74
N ALA A 40 29.79 29.97 12.06
CA ALA A 40 29.02 30.89 12.90
C ALA A 40 27.71 30.21 13.36
N MET A 41 27.69 29.67 14.59
CA MET A 41 26.43 29.44 15.29
C MET A 41 26.62 29.78 16.77
N THR A 42 25.85 30.78 17.19
CA THR A 42 25.80 31.39 18.51
C THR A 42 25.26 30.40 19.52
N SER A 43 26.01 30.12 20.60
CA SER A 43 25.47 29.47 21.80
C SER A 43 26.00 30.14 23.06
N ILE A 44 25.10 30.28 24.02
CA ILE A 44 25.22 31.00 25.28
C ILE A 44 25.94 30.09 26.29
N VAL A 45 26.99 30.63 26.91
CA VAL A 45 27.77 30.00 27.97
C VAL A 45 27.13 30.28 29.33
N VAL A 46 26.89 29.23 30.12
CA VAL A 46 26.83 29.32 31.59
C VAL A 46 27.95 28.43 32.13
N GLN A 47 28.80 29.04 32.93
CA GLN A 47 30.05 28.52 33.48
C GLN A 47 29.81 27.99 34.90
N HIS A 48 30.42 26.86 35.27
CA HIS A 48 31.12 26.68 36.56
C HIS A 48 31.99 25.39 36.54
N PRO A 49 33.06 25.31 37.37
CA PRO A 49 34.27 24.55 37.04
C PRO A 49 34.60 23.37 37.96
N ASN A 50 35.68 22.67 37.57
CA ASN A 50 36.58 21.78 38.32
C ASN A 50 36.38 20.26 38.19
N GLY A 51 37.42 19.58 37.68
CA GLY A 51 37.64 18.16 37.94
C GLY A 51 38.43 17.38 36.88
N SER A 52 39.77 17.47 36.95
CA SER A 52 40.75 16.40 36.70
C SER A 52 40.48 15.35 35.59
N LEU A 53 41.23 15.42 34.48
CA LEU A 53 41.31 14.38 33.45
C LEU A 53 42.63 13.60 33.55
N ARG A 54 42.53 12.28 33.70
CA ARG A 54 43.61 11.30 33.52
C ARG A 54 43.29 10.54 32.23
N ALA A 55 44.24 10.51 31.30
CA ALA A 55 44.11 9.89 29.99
C ALA A 55 44.11 8.36 30.06
N ILE A 56 43.15 7.73 29.37
CA ILE A 56 43.19 6.33 28.94
C ILE A 56 42.84 6.32 27.46
N ALA A 57 43.74 5.76 26.65
CA ALA A 57 43.56 5.54 25.23
C ALA A 57 42.58 4.38 25.00
N SER A 58 41.61 4.57 24.10
CA SER A 58 40.78 3.50 23.54
C SER A 58 41.01 3.42 22.03
N ASN A 59 41.36 2.22 21.58
CA ASN A 59 41.33 1.81 20.18
C ASN A 59 39.86 1.67 19.77
N ASP A 60 39.46 2.34 18.69
CA ASP A 60 38.18 2.10 18.02
C ASP A 60 38.41 1.07 16.91
N ASP A 61 38.08 -0.19 17.22
CA ASP A 61 37.82 -1.23 16.24
C ASP A 61 36.35 -1.11 15.78
N ASP A 62 36.14 -1.10 14.47
CA ASP A 62 34.86 -1.21 13.79
C ASP A 62 34.11 -2.47 14.24
N VAL A 63 33.07 -2.29 15.05
CA VAL A 63 32.09 -3.34 15.36
C VAL A 63 30.95 -3.25 14.36
N SER A 64 30.99 -4.16 13.37
CA SER A 64 29.85 -4.51 12.55
C SER A 64 28.67 -4.94 13.43
N VAL A 65 27.51 -4.31 13.23
CA VAL A 65 26.25 -4.67 13.87
C VAL A 65 25.78 -6.01 13.32
N ASP A 66 26.13 -7.09 14.02
CA ASP A 66 25.68 -8.46 13.74
C ASP A 66 24.25 -8.65 14.24
N SER A 67 23.31 -8.87 13.32
CA SER A 67 21.92 -9.25 13.58
C SER A 67 21.76 -10.76 13.84
N ASN A 68 22.54 -11.29 14.79
CA ASN A 68 22.39 -12.64 15.31
C ASN A 68 22.23 -12.59 16.83
N PHE A 69 21.00 -12.36 17.28
CA PHE A 69 20.61 -12.62 18.66
C PHE A 69 19.88 -13.97 18.72
N ASP A 70 20.64 -15.06 18.58
CA ASP A 70 20.32 -16.33 19.23
C ASP A 70 21.24 -16.41 20.46
N PRO A 71 20.81 -15.95 21.65
CA PRO A 71 21.58 -16.22 22.85
C PRO A 71 21.58 -17.72 23.06
N GLU A 72 22.77 -18.33 23.03
CA GLU A 72 22.98 -19.71 23.50
C GLU A 72 22.25 -19.88 24.82
N SER A 73 21.18 -20.66 24.77
CA SER A 73 20.27 -20.85 25.89
C SER A 73 21.00 -21.62 26.98
N PRO A 74 20.87 -21.26 28.26
CA PRO A 74 21.40 -22.09 29.33
C PRO A 74 20.81 -23.49 29.21
N THR A 75 21.67 -24.49 29.18
CA THR A 75 21.30 -25.91 29.17
C THR A 75 20.60 -26.24 30.48
N ILE A 76 19.27 -26.08 30.52
CA ILE A 76 18.41 -26.55 31.61
C ILE A 76 18.36 -28.07 31.48
N LYS A 77 19.08 -28.76 32.36
CA LYS A 77 18.98 -30.20 32.55
C LYS A 77 17.67 -30.53 33.26
N ASP A 78 16.88 -31.38 32.60
CA ASP A 78 15.95 -32.34 33.19
C ASP A 78 14.96 -31.83 34.25
N ALA A 79 13.90 -31.17 33.79
CA ALA A 79 12.62 -31.14 34.50
C ALA A 79 11.57 -31.86 33.65
N GLY A 80 11.18 -33.06 34.10
CA GLY A 80 10.06 -33.90 33.66
C GLY A 80 9.36 -33.52 32.37
N GLY A 81 9.78 -34.14 31.26
CA GLY A 81 9.09 -34.07 29.98
C GLY A 81 7.69 -34.67 30.06
N ALA A 82 6.71 -33.84 30.43
CA ALA A 82 5.39 -33.98 29.85
C ALA A 82 5.61 -33.82 28.35
N THR A 83 5.57 -34.92 27.60
CA THR A 83 5.31 -34.88 26.17
C THR A 83 4.06 -34.04 26.01
N LEU A 84 4.25 -32.76 25.69
CA LEU A 84 3.23 -31.90 25.12
C LEU A 84 2.76 -32.67 23.89
N GLU A 85 1.76 -33.53 24.06
CA GLU A 85 0.89 -33.93 22.98
C GLU A 85 0.55 -32.62 22.30
N SER A 86 1.09 -32.44 21.09
CA SER A 86 1.18 -31.14 20.45
C SER A 86 -0.22 -30.57 20.36
N VAL A 87 -0.59 -29.72 21.33
CA VAL A 87 -1.94 -29.18 21.42
C VAL A 87 -2.15 -28.47 20.11
N LYS A 88 -3.02 -29.05 19.29
CA LYS A 88 -3.19 -28.64 17.90
C LYS A 88 -3.62 -27.18 17.93
N TYR A 89 -2.69 -26.29 17.58
CA TYR A 89 -2.93 -24.86 17.61
C TYR A 89 -3.78 -24.50 16.39
N ASP A 90 -5.10 -24.61 16.55
CA ASP A 90 -6.06 -24.41 15.49
C ASP A 90 -6.45 -22.93 15.33
N ALA A 91 -7.01 -22.60 14.17
CA ALA A 91 -7.40 -21.23 13.83
C ALA A 91 -8.47 -20.66 14.79
N ALA A 92 -9.32 -21.53 15.34
CA ALA A 92 -10.34 -21.14 16.31
C ALA A 92 -9.70 -20.65 17.63
N THR A 93 -8.71 -21.38 18.13
CA THR A 93 -7.93 -21.01 19.31
C THR A 93 -7.17 -19.71 19.09
N ILE A 94 -6.51 -19.55 17.93
CA ILE A 94 -5.81 -18.30 17.56
C ILE A 94 -6.76 -17.11 17.59
N ARG A 95 -7.95 -17.23 16.99
CA ARG A 95 -8.96 -16.17 16.98
C ARG A 95 -9.53 -15.88 18.37
N ALA A 96 -9.70 -16.92 19.20
CA ALA A 96 -10.19 -16.78 20.57
C ALA A 96 -9.17 -16.04 21.46
N GLU A 97 -7.90 -16.42 21.38
CA GLU A 97 -6.79 -15.68 22.02
C GLU A 97 -6.75 -14.25 21.50
N PHE A 98 -6.75 -14.03 20.19
CA PHE A 98 -6.70 -12.68 19.63
C PHE A 98 -7.83 -11.76 20.14
N LYS A 99 -9.03 -12.30 20.31
CA LYS A 99 -10.21 -11.56 20.77
C LYS A 99 -9.99 -10.89 22.14
N THR A 100 -9.12 -11.42 23.00
CA THR A 100 -8.83 -10.80 24.31
C THR A 100 -7.92 -9.58 24.20
N TYR A 101 -7.06 -9.49 23.18
CA TYR A 101 -6.10 -8.38 23.00
C TYR A 101 -6.61 -7.28 22.08
N GLN A 102 -7.71 -7.52 21.38
CA GLN A 102 -8.20 -6.63 20.34
C GLN A 102 -8.40 -5.18 20.79
N SER A 103 -8.75 -4.93 22.05
CA SER A 103 -8.94 -3.58 22.59
C SER A 103 -7.65 -2.83 22.93
N ILE A 104 -6.52 -3.53 23.04
CA ILE A 104 -5.22 -2.94 23.42
C ILE A 104 -4.34 -2.71 22.20
N LEU A 105 -4.53 -3.52 21.16
CA LEU A 105 -3.74 -3.44 19.96
C LEU A 105 -4.00 -2.12 19.20
N PRO A 106 -2.94 -1.47 18.67
CA PRO A 106 -3.09 -0.35 17.73
C PRO A 106 -3.95 -0.72 16.53
N LYS A 107 -4.44 0.29 15.82
CA LYS A 107 -5.22 0.05 14.60
C LYS A 107 -4.34 -0.60 13.53
N PRO A 108 -4.90 -1.41 12.60
CA PRO A 108 -4.13 -2.06 11.55
C PRO A 108 -3.23 -1.10 10.77
N ASP A 109 -3.73 0.10 10.47
CA ASP A 109 -2.98 1.12 9.74
C ASP A 109 -1.74 1.62 10.51
N GLU A 110 -1.87 1.77 11.83
CA GLU A 110 -0.77 2.15 12.72
C GLU A 110 0.25 1.01 12.81
N LEU A 111 -0.24 -0.24 12.89
CA LEU A 111 0.63 -1.43 12.88
C LEU A 111 1.47 -1.53 11.60
N LEU A 112 0.89 -1.15 10.46
CA LEU A 112 1.56 -1.14 9.16
C LEU A 112 2.58 -0.01 9.02
N GLN A 113 2.28 1.17 9.59
CA GLN A 113 3.13 2.36 9.47
C GLN A 113 4.30 2.36 10.44
N GLU A 114 4.07 1.97 11.69
CA GLU A 114 5.09 2.09 12.74
C GLU A 114 6.08 0.93 12.78
N GLN A 115 5.93 -0.06 11.87
CA GLN A 115 6.75 -1.28 11.85
C GLN A 115 7.00 -1.82 13.25
N HIS A 116 5.96 -1.87 14.09
CA HIS A 116 6.17 -2.11 15.52
C HIS A 116 6.97 -3.38 15.73
N SER A 117 8.08 -3.24 16.45
CA SER A 117 8.88 -4.39 16.80
C SER A 117 8.05 -5.34 17.66
N PHE A 118 8.31 -6.64 17.52
CA PHE A 118 7.72 -7.68 18.36
C PHE A 118 7.79 -7.35 19.86
N GLN A 119 8.91 -6.74 20.29
CA GLN A 119 9.15 -6.32 21.67
C GLN A 119 8.18 -5.22 22.13
N LEU A 120 7.86 -4.25 21.26
CA LEU A 120 6.94 -3.16 21.58
C LEU A 120 5.49 -3.66 21.77
N LEU A 121 5.05 -4.59 20.92
CA LEU A 121 3.73 -5.22 21.08
C LEU A 121 3.66 -6.00 22.40
N ARG A 122 4.73 -6.73 22.71
CA ARG A 122 4.87 -7.48 23.95
C ARG A 122 4.87 -6.58 25.19
N SER A 123 5.60 -5.45 25.17
CA SER A 123 5.62 -4.51 26.30
C SER A 123 4.24 -3.91 26.55
N LYS A 124 3.54 -3.46 25.49
CA LYS A 124 2.17 -2.93 25.60
C LYS A 124 1.18 -3.93 26.18
N ILE A 125 1.28 -5.21 25.80
CA ILE A 125 0.41 -6.26 26.35
C ILE A 125 0.75 -6.53 27.81
N ASN A 126 2.03 -6.58 28.16
CA ASN A 126 2.47 -6.78 29.55
C ASN A 126 2.02 -5.64 30.46
N GLU A 127 2.12 -4.39 30.00
CA GLU A 127 1.65 -3.20 30.72
C GLU A 127 0.14 -3.25 31.00
N SER A 128 -0.63 -3.92 30.15
CA SER A 128 -2.07 -4.10 30.33
C SER A 128 -2.47 -5.22 31.32
N ASN A 129 -1.49 -5.93 31.90
CA ASN A 129 -1.69 -7.07 32.79
C ASN A 129 -2.54 -8.21 32.20
N ILE A 130 -2.54 -8.35 30.87
CA ILE A 130 -3.18 -9.49 30.18
C ILE A 130 -2.10 -10.53 29.88
N ALA A 131 -2.40 -11.81 30.13
CA ALA A 131 -1.50 -12.92 29.80
C ALA A 131 -1.07 -12.85 28.33
N LEU A 132 0.20 -13.03 27.98
CA LEU A 132 0.62 -12.95 26.57
C LEU A 132 0.00 -14.08 25.74
N PRO A 133 -0.40 -13.82 24.48
CA PRO A 133 -0.85 -14.88 23.58
C PRO A 133 0.32 -15.79 23.21
N ARG A 134 0.03 -17.05 22.91
CA ARG A 134 1.08 -18.05 22.59
C ARG A 134 1.92 -17.66 21.38
N PHE A 135 1.35 -16.97 20.39
CA PHE A 135 2.10 -16.49 19.22
C PHE A 135 3.02 -15.28 19.50
N LEU A 136 2.96 -14.67 20.69
CA LEU A 136 3.87 -13.61 21.15
C LEU A 136 4.78 -14.03 22.32
N GLN A 137 4.64 -15.28 22.78
CA GLN A 137 5.56 -15.88 23.73
C GLN A 137 6.82 -16.35 22.99
N TYR A 138 7.95 -16.34 23.69
CA TYR A 138 9.19 -16.90 23.14
C TYR A 138 9.12 -18.42 23.08
N ASP A 139 9.95 -19.05 22.23
CA ASP A 139 9.99 -20.52 22.09
C ASP A 139 10.21 -21.23 23.44
N PHE A 140 11.03 -20.67 24.34
CA PHE A 140 11.29 -21.22 25.67
C PHE A 140 10.11 -21.04 26.66
N GLU A 141 9.15 -20.17 26.35
CA GLU A 141 7.94 -19.93 27.15
C GLU A 141 6.78 -20.85 26.71
N GLY A 142 7.03 -21.77 25.78
CA GLY A 142 5.98 -22.54 25.10
C GLY A 142 5.29 -21.74 23.99
N GLY A 143 5.96 -20.68 23.52
CA GLY A 143 5.49 -19.85 22.43
C GLY A 143 5.48 -20.57 21.09
N ILE A 144 4.64 -20.07 20.19
CA ILE A 144 4.48 -20.58 18.85
C ILE A 144 5.00 -19.54 17.88
N LYS A 145 5.83 -19.97 16.93
CA LYS A 145 6.38 -19.05 15.90
C LYS A 145 5.24 -18.35 15.16
N PRO A 146 5.24 -17.01 15.06
CA PRO A 146 4.17 -16.26 14.41
C PRO A 146 3.87 -16.72 12.97
N HIS A 147 4.91 -17.11 12.22
CA HIS A 147 4.77 -17.68 10.88
C HIS A 147 3.85 -18.92 10.85
N TYR A 148 3.96 -19.79 11.86
CA TYR A 148 3.16 -21.00 11.95
C TYR A 148 1.70 -20.67 12.24
N ALA A 149 1.45 -19.80 13.23
CA ALA A 149 0.11 -19.32 13.55
C ALA A 149 -0.56 -18.64 12.33
N LEU A 150 0.19 -17.82 11.59
CA LEU A 150 -0.26 -17.19 10.35
C LEU A 150 -0.62 -18.22 9.27
N CYS A 151 0.21 -19.24 9.04
CA CYS A 151 -0.07 -20.30 8.09
C CYS A 151 -1.32 -21.09 8.48
N CYS A 152 -1.46 -21.48 9.76
CA CYS A 152 -2.63 -22.21 10.23
C CYS A 152 -3.92 -21.41 10.05
N LEU A 153 -3.89 -20.11 10.36
CA LEU A 153 -5.01 -19.22 10.15
C LEU A 153 -5.38 -19.12 8.66
N LEU A 154 -4.41 -18.83 7.80
CA LEU A 154 -4.64 -18.64 6.36
C LEU A 154 -5.05 -19.92 5.64
N LEU A 155 -4.47 -21.08 5.99
CA LEU A 155 -4.90 -22.38 5.45
C LEU A 155 -6.36 -22.68 5.82
N SER A 156 -6.74 -22.44 7.07
CA SER A 156 -8.12 -22.66 7.51
C SER A 156 -9.13 -21.78 6.76
N GLU A 157 -8.76 -20.51 6.47
CA GLU A 157 -9.57 -19.59 5.69
C GLU A 157 -9.65 -19.99 4.21
N TYR A 158 -8.54 -20.46 3.65
CA TYR A 158 -8.46 -20.95 2.28
C TYR A 158 -9.36 -22.17 2.07
N GLU A 159 -9.27 -23.18 2.94
CA GLU A 159 -10.11 -24.39 2.88
C GLU A 159 -11.59 -24.07 3.06
N ALA A 160 -11.93 -23.13 3.95
CA ALA A 160 -13.31 -22.69 4.13
C ALA A 160 -13.84 -21.99 2.87
N LYS A 161 -13.03 -21.15 2.23
CA LYS A 161 -13.39 -20.40 1.02
C LYS A 161 -13.52 -21.31 -0.20
N GLU A 162 -12.65 -22.31 -0.35
CA GLU A 162 -12.70 -23.29 -1.44
C GLU A 162 -14.04 -24.05 -1.43
N ARG A 163 -14.57 -24.38 -0.23
CA ARG A 163 -15.90 -25.01 -0.08
C ARG A 163 -17.06 -24.09 -0.44
N GLU A 164 -16.89 -22.78 -0.30
CA GLU A 164 -17.94 -21.79 -0.60
C GLU A 164 -17.94 -21.36 -2.07
N GLN A 165 -16.80 -21.44 -2.75
CA GLN A 165 -16.61 -20.86 -4.08
C GLN A 165 -17.22 -21.65 -5.26
N THR A 166 -17.94 -22.75 -5.04
CA THR A 166 -18.25 -23.72 -6.11
C THR A 166 -19.49 -23.45 -6.97
N ALA A 167 -20.28 -22.38 -6.76
CA ALA A 167 -21.44 -22.12 -7.65
C ALA A 167 -21.76 -20.65 -7.95
N GLN A 168 -21.65 -19.74 -6.97
CA GLN A 168 -22.14 -18.36 -7.12
C GLN A 168 -21.11 -17.37 -7.69
N THR A 169 -19.83 -17.69 -7.55
CA THR A 169 -18.70 -16.82 -7.89
C THR A 169 -18.47 -16.71 -9.39
N LEU A 170 -18.59 -17.82 -10.12
CA LEU A 170 -18.31 -17.86 -11.56
C LEU A 170 -19.21 -16.92 -12.35
N ALA A 171 -20.50 -16.85 -12.01
CA ALA A 171 -21.46 -15.97 -12.69
C ALA A 171 -21.19 -14.48 -12.43
N GLN A 172 -20.93 -14.10 -11.17
CA GLN A 172 -20.61 -12.71 -10.82
C GLN A 172 -19.26 -12.26 -11.39
N THR A 173 -18.23 -13.09 -11.29
CA THR A 173 -16.91 -12.78 -11.87
C THR A 173 -17.00 -12.64 -13.38
N TRP A 174 -17.79 -13.47 -14.07
CA TRP A 174 -18.02 -13.32 -15.51
C TRP A 174 -18.76 -12.04 -15.88
N LEU A 175 -19.85 -11.71 -15.17
CA LEU A 175 -20.60 -10.47 -15.41
C LEU A 175 -19.73 -9.22 -15.22
N ILE A 176 -18.94 -9.20 -14.14
CA ILE A 176 -17.99 -8.11 -13.85
C ILE A 176 -16.91 -8.06 -14.93
N ARG A 177 -16.38 -9.21 -15.37
CA ARG A 177 -15.36 -9.27 -16.43
C ARG A 177 -15.89 -8.79 -17.78
N ILE A 178 -17.14 -9.08 -18.12
CA ILE A 178 -17.80 -8.57 -19.33
C ILE A 178 -18.03 -7.07 -19.21
N ALA A 179 -18.62 -6.60 -18.11
CA ALA A 179 -18.91 -5.18 -17.88
C ALA A 179 -17.64 -4.31 -17.85
N SER A 180 -16.51 -4.92 -17.50
CA SER A 180 -15.19 -4.29 -17.47
C SER A 180 -14.40 -4.38 -18.76
N LEU A 181 -14.95 -5.01 -19.81
CA LEU A 181 -14.23 -5.32 -21.05
C LEU A 181 -12.91 -6.09 -20.81
N GLY A 182 -12.85 -6.89 -19.72
CA GLY A 182 -11.66 -7.64 -19.35
C GLY A 182 -10.50 -6.81 -18.77
N CYS A 183 -10.67 -5.50 -18.59
CA CYS A 183 -9.63 -4.59 -18.11
C CYS A 183 -9.65 -4.34 -16.59
N LEU A 184 -10.67 -4.79 -15.87
CA LEU A 184 -10.73 -4.60 -14.42
C LEU A 184 -10.11 -5.78 -13.67
N TYR A 185 -9.03 -5.51 -12.95
CA TYR A 185 -8.49 -6.43 -11.96
C TYR A 185 -9.16 -6.20 -10.61
N PRO A 186 -9.57 -7.26 -9.88
CA PRO A 186 -10.08 -7.12 -8.52
C PRO A 186 -8.99 -6.48 -7.65
N GLN A 187 -9.23 -5.24 -7.20
CA GLN A 187 -8.31 -4.60 -6.28
C GLN A 187 -8.61 -5.06 -4.85
N LEU A 188 -7.56 -5.49 -4.17
CA LEU A 188 -7.62 -5.94 -2.79
C LEU A 188 -7.41 -4.73 -1.89
N ASN A 189 -8.50 -3.99 -1.66
CA ASN A 189 -8.50 -2.70 -0.96
C ASN A 189 -8.13 -2.77 0.53
N ASN A 190 -8.08 -3.99 1.05
CA ASN A 190 -7.82 -4.27 2.44
C ASN A 190 -6.45 -4.95 2.55
N PRO A 191 -5.56 -4.47 3.43
CA PRO A 191 -4.27 -5.13 3.64
C PRO A 191 -4.43 -6.61 4.02
N ALA A 192 -5.49 -6.98 4.77
CA ALA A 192 -5.79 -8.37 5.07
C ALA A 192 -6.10 -9.19 3.80
N ASP A 193 -6.88 -8.63 2.88
CA ASP A 193 -7.19 -9.30 1.62
C ASP A 193 -5.96 -9.43 0.75
N PHE A 194 -5.08 -8.43 0.73
CA PHE A 194 -3.80 -8.55 0.02
C PHE A 194 -2.94 -9.68 0.57
N ILE A 195 -2.82 -9.80 1.91
CA ILE A 195 -2.08 -10.89 2.55
C ILE A 195 -2.72 -12.24 2.19
N ARG A 196 -4.06 -12.34 2.24
CA ARG A 196 -4.80 -13.53 1.82
C ARG A 196 -4.56 -13.86 0.35
N ASP A 197 -4.55 -12.87 -0.55
CA ASP A 197 -4.31 -13.09 -1.98
C ASP A 197 -2.89 -13.61 -2.24
N GLN A 198 -1.88 -12.98 -1.63
CA GLN A 198 -0.51 -13.49 -1.70
C GLN A 198 -0.43 -14.93 -1.18
N PHE A 199 -1.17 -15.26 -0.13
CA PHE A 199 -1.23 -16.61 0.42
C PHE A 199 -1.91 -17.59 -0.53
N ASN A 200 -3.08 -17.24 -1.06
CA ASN A 200 -3.89 -18.10 -1.92
C ASN A 200 -3.13 -18.50 -3.19
N ARG A 201 -2.28 -17.61 -3.72
CA ARG A 201 -1.38 -17.92 -4.86
C ARG A 201 -0.40 -19.04 -4.55
N VAL A 202 -0.02 -19.23 -3.29
CA VAL A 202 0.93 -20.26 -2.86
C VAL A 202 0.31 -21.37 -2.00
N ALA A 203 -0.96 -21.25 -1.61
CA ALA A 203 -1.62 -22.16 -0.65
C ALA A 203 -1.50 -23.63 -1.05
N HIS A 204 -1.70 -23.95 -2.34
CA HIS A 204 -1.55 -25.29 -2.90
C HIS A 204 -0.11 -25.87 -2.86
N ALA A 205 0.89 -25.02 -2.58
CA ALA A 205 2.29 -25.41 -2.37
C ALA A 205 2.67 -25.54 -0.90
N VAL A 206 1.89 -24.93 0.00
CA VAL A 206 2.10 -25.01 1.45
C VAL A 206 1.70 -26.41 1.93
N PRO A 207 2.61 -27.17 2.54
CA PRO A 207 2.27 -28.45 3.15
C PRO A 207 1.39 -28.25 4.38
N THR A 208 0.48 -29.18 4.62
CA THR A 208 -0.38 -29.20 5.83
C THR A 208 0.40 -29.51 7.11
N ASN A 209 1.57 -30.14 6.98
CA ASN A 209 2.46 -30.45 8.10
C ASN A 209 3.34 -29.26 8.47
N VAL A 210 3.77 -29.20 9.74
CA VAL A 210 4.70 -28.18 10.25
C VAL A 210 6.00 -28.23 9.45
N VAL A 211 6.29 -27.18 8.67
CA VAL A 211 7.52 -27.05 7.89
C VAL A 211 8.25 -25.77 8.26
N LYS A 212 9.58 -25.85 8.40
CA LYS A 212 10.42 -24.69 8.71
C LYS A 212 10.30 -23.63 7.60
N PRO A 213 10.27 -22.32 7.94
CA PRO A 213 10.04 -21.24 6.96
C PRO A 213 10.98 -21.27 5.74
N HIS A 214 12.27 -21.52 5.93
CA HIS A 214 13.24 -21.58 4.82
C HIS A 214 12.97 -22.73 3.84
N VAL A 215 12.52 -23.89 4.35
CA VAL A 215 12.15 -25.05 3.52
C VAL A 215 10.89 -24.72 2.71
N LEU A 216 9.90 -24.09 3.37
CA LEU A 216 8.67 -23.65 2.72
C LEU A 216 8.98 -22.68 1.58
N ARG A 217 9.85 -21.69 1.82
CA ARG A 217 10.26 -20.73 0.81
C ARG A 217 10.93 -21.40 -0.38
N LYS A 218 11.91 -22.29 -0.12
CA LYS A 218 12.59 -23.05 -1.18
C LYS A 218 11.59 -23.86 -2.00
N LYS A 219 10.59 -24.46 -1.36
CA LYS A 219 9.53 -25.23 -2.03
C LYS A 219 8.64 -24.36 -2.92
N ILE A 220 8.25 -23.16 -2.47
CA ILE A 220 7.48 -22.19 -3.25
C ILE A 220 8.30 -21.73 -4.47
N LYS A 221 9.56 -21.36 -4.25
CA LYS A 221 10.47 -20.90 -5.30
C LYS A 221 10.74 -21.99 -6.35
N ASN A 222 10.93 -23.24 -5.91
CA ASN A 222 11.13 -24.38 -6.82
C ASN A 222 9.91 -24.68 -7.70
N ARG A 223 8.71 -24.20 -7.33
CA ARG A 223 7.50 -24.29 -8.16
C ARG A 223 7.31 -23.09 -9.10
N GLY A 224 8.26 -22.16 -9.14
CA GLY A 224 8.16 -20.93 -9.95
C GLY A 224 7.09 -19.95 -9.45
N LEU A 225 6.66 -20.09 -8.19
CA LEU A 225 5.68 -19.19 -7.59
C LEU A 225 6.36 -18.01 -6.88
N PRO A 226 5.75 -16.82 -6.89
CA PRO A 226 6.25 -15.68 -6.13
C PRO A 226 6.17 -15.97 -4.63
N VAL A 227 7.24 -15.71 -3.90
CA VAL A 227 7.28 -15.87 -2.43
C VAL A 227 6.57 -14.66 -1.80
N PRO A 228 5.52 -14.87 -0.98
CA PRO A 228 4.88 -13.78 -0.24
C PRO A 228 5.87 -13.02 0.65
N ASN A 229 5.67 -11.72 0.81
CA ASN A 229 6.62 -10.85 1.51
C ASN A 229 6.84 -11.26 2.97
N TYR A 230 5.81 -11.81 3.60
CA TYR A 230 5.87 -12.32 4.98
C TYR A 230 6.51 -13.70 5.13
N PHE A 231 7.01 -14.28 4.03
CA PHE A 231 7.87 -15.45 4.06
C PHE A 231 9.31 -15.14 3.69
N LEU A 232 9.66 -13.88 3.37
CA LEU A 232 11.05 -13.47 3.06
C LEU A 232 11.97 -13.56 4.28
N ASP A 233 13.28 -13.38 4.08
CA ASP A 233 14.24 -13.44 5.19
C ASP A 233 14.09 -12.24 6.11
N PRO A 234 14.39 -12.38 7.42
CA PRO A 234 14.43 -11.26 8.36
C PRO A 234 15.29 -10.08 7.90
N GLU A 235 16.33 -10.37 7.12
CA GLU A 235 17.28 -9.38 6.59
C GLU A 235 16.78 -8.70 5.31
N ASP A 236 15.73 -9.21 4.68
CA ASP A 236 15.18 -8.60 3.46
C ASP A 236 14.39 -7.34 3.83
N HIS A 237 14.80 -6.19 3.31
CA HIS A 237 14.10 -4.90 3.47
C HIS A 237 12.64 -4.92 3.00
N LYS A 238 12.24 -5.89 2.16
CA LYS A 238 10.86 -6.09 1.71
C LYS A 238 10.07 -7.03 2.61
N GLN A 239 10.71 -7.62 3.62
CA GLN A 239 10.06 -8.56 4.52
C GLN A 239 8.96 -7.84 5.31
N PHE A 240 7.78 -8.44 5.27
CA PHE A 240 6.67 -7.99 6.07
C PHE A 240 6.57 -8.87 7.33
N PRO A 241 6.71 -8.33 8.55
CA PRO A 241 6.76 -9.17 9.74
C PRO A 241 5.50 -10.03 9.89
N PRO A 242 5.62 -11.36 10.05
CA PRO A 242 4.49 -12.29 10.02
C PRO A 242 3.49 -12.06 11.16
N HIS A 243 3.96 -11.55 12.31
CA HIS A 243 3.09 -11.21 13.43
C HIS A 243 2.21 -10.00 13.09
N ILE A 244 2.74 -8.99 12.38
CA ILE A 244 1.93 -7.86 11.90
C ILE A 244 0.88 -8.36 10.90
N ALA A 245 1.27 -9.23 9.95
CA ALA A 245 0.34 -9.84 9.01
C ALA A 245 -0.81 -10.59 9.71
N LEU A 246 -0.46 -11.37 10.73
CA LEU A 246 -1.42 -12.10 11.56
C LEU A 246 -2.39 -11.15 12.27
N LEU A 247 -1.87 -10.09 12.90
CA LEU A 247 -2.69 -9.10 13.60
C LEU A 247 -3.64 -8.38 12.62
N VAL A 248 -3.15 -7.98 11.44
CA VAL A 248 -3.95 -7.32 10.41
C VAL A 248 -5.13 -8.20 9.96
N ILE A 249 -4.88 -9.49 9.68
CA ILE A 249 -5.94 -10.44 9.28
C ILE A 249 -6.97 -10.62 10.41
N LEU A 250 -6.51 -10.70 11.65
CA LEU A 250 -7.37 -10.94 12.80
C LEU A 250 -8.21 -9.71 13.18
N GLN A 251 -7.69 -8.50 12.97
CA GLN A 251 -8.42 -7.24 13.20
C GLN A 251 -9.51 -6.99 12.14
N ASP A 252 -9.30 -7.46 10.92
CA ASP A 252 -10.22 -7.29 9.78
C ASP A 252 -11.63 -7.86 10.02
N GLY A 253 -11.75 -8.93 10.82
CA GLY A 253 -13.01 -9.65 11.04
C GLY A 253 -14.10 -8.88 11.81
N LYS A 254 -13.83 -7.68 12.35
CA LYS A 254 -14.79 -6.96 13.22
C LYS A 254 -14.84 -5.45 12.97
N LYS A 255 -15.94 -5.04 12.34
CA LYS A 255 -16.67 -3.76 12.48
C LYS A 255 -16.43 -2.63 11.47
N GLU A 256 -15.28 -2.50 10.81
CA GLU A 256 -15.10 -1.37 9.87
C GLU A 256 -15.53 -1.69 8.43
N SER A 257 -15.30 -2.93 7.96
CA SER A 257 -15.73 -3.33 6.60
C SER A 257 -17.23 -3.18 6.39
N ARG A 258 -18.08 -3.46 7.39
CA ARG A 258 -19.55 -3.33 7.27
C ARG A 258 -20.06 -1.89 7.15
N LYS A 259 -19.34 -0.86 7.60
CA LYS A 259 -19.78 0.53 7.44
C LYS A 259 -19.42 1.08 6.06
N LEU A 260 -18.32 0.62 5.47
CA LEU A 260 -17.89 1.01 4.12
C LEU A 260 -18.51 0.15 3.01
N ASP A 261 -19.06 -1.02 3.34
CA ASP A 261 -19.84 -1.86 2.41
C ASP A 261 -21.24 -1.33 2.13
N ASN A 262 -21.59 -0.15 2.66
CA ASN A 262 -22.78 0.54 2.20
C ASN A 262 -22.59 0.86 0.71
N PHE A 263 -23.21 0.02 -0.11
CA PHE A 263 -23.30 0.14 -1.56
C PHE A 263 -23.53 1.58 -2.01
N LEU A 264 -24.31 2.35 -1.24
CA LEU A 264 -24.55 3.79 -1.43
C LEU A 264 -23.29 4.65 -1.38
N TYR A 265 -22.39 4.49 -0.40
CA TYR A 265 -21.13 5.24 -0.35
C TYR A 265 -20.28 4.91 -1.57
N ARG A 266 -20.24 3.64 -1.94
CA ARG A 266 -19.48 3.17 -3.10
C ARG A 266 -20.03 3.74 -4.40
N ALA A 267 -21.34 3.70 -4.57
CA ALA A 267 -22.03 4.31 -5.70
C ALA A 267 -21.81 5.83 -5.74
N ALA A 268 -21.84 6.51 -4.59
CA ALA A 268 -21.59 7.94 -4.50
C ALA A 268 -20.15 8.30 -4.92
N PHE A 269 -19.14 7.58 -4.43
CA PHE A 269 -17.75 7.82 -4.86
C PHE A 269 -17.52 7.44 -6.34
N SER A 270 -18.16 6.38 -6.83
CA SER A 270 -18.14 6.02 -8.25
C SER A 270 -18.78 7.09 -9.13
N LEU A 271 -19.91 7.64 -8.71
CA LEU A 271 -20.57 8.74 -9.41
C LEU A 271 -19.69 10.00 -9.38
N PHE A 272 -19.09 10.31 -8.23
CA PHE A 272 -18.17 11.44 -8.10
C PHE A 272 -16.96 11.30 -9.02
N ALA A 273 -16.31 10.13 -9.05
CA ALA A 273 -15.22 9.85 -9.97
C ALA A 273 -15.65 9.98 -11.44
N PHE A 274 -16.89 9.62 -11.75
CA PHE A 274 -17.42 9.66 -13.13
C PHE A 274 -17.64 11.10 -13.57
N VAL A 275 -18.23 11.91 -12.69
CA VAL A 275 -18.38 13.35 -12.92
C VAL A 275 -17.02 14.03 -13.04
N ALA A 276 -16.06 13.71 -12.17
CA ALA A 276 -14.70 14.26 -12.26
C ALA A 276 -14.02 13.88 -13.59
N LEU A 277 -14.19 12.63 -14.05
CA LEU A 277 -13.70 12.17 -15.34
C LEU A 277 -14.33 12.96 -16.50
N LEU A 278 -15.65 13.11 -16.51
CA LEU A 278 -16.37 13.86 -17.54
C LEU A 278 -15.93 15.33 -17.59
N LEU A 279 -15.81 15.97 -16.43
CA LEU A 279 -15.33 17.36 -16.34
C LEU A 279 -13.93 17.49 -16.95
N ARG A 280 -13.05 16.52 -16.69
CA ARG A 280 -11.69 16.53 -17.24
C ARG A 280 -11.67 16.34 -18.76
N ILE A 281 -12.50 15.43 -19.30
CA ILE A 281 -12.68 15.26 -20.75
C ILE A 281 -13.19 16.56 -21.39
N VAL A 282 -14.20 17.19 -20.77
CA VAL A 282 -14.76 18.45 -21.28
C VAL A 282 -13.70 19.55 -21.29
N LEU A 283 -12.92 19.69 -20.23
CA LEU A 283 -11.91 20.75 -20.14
C LEU A 283 -10.71 20.51 -21.06
N GLU A 284 -10.14 19.30 -21.07
CA GLU A 284 -8.89 19.02 -21.79
C GLU A 284 -9.12 18.73 -23.28
N VAL A 285 -10.20 18.02 -23.63
CA VAL A 285 -10.47 17.57 -25.01
C VAL A 285 -11.40 18.55 -25.71
N ILE A 286 -12.62 18.74 -25.18
CA ILE A 286 -13.61 19.62 -25.79
C ILE A 286 -13.17 21.08 -25.68
N GLY A 287 -12.56 21.47 -24.56
CA GLY A 287 -11.98 22.79 -24.37
C GLY A 287 -10.85 23.09 -25.35
N GLY A 288 -9.97 22.11 -25.61
CA GLY A 288 -8.92 22.24 -26.62
C GLY A 288 -9.47 22.45 -28.04
N ALA A 289 -10.43 21.63 -28.46
CA ALA A 289 -11.09 21.79 -29.76
C ALA A 289 -11.84 23.12 -29.87
N GLY A 290 -12.59 23.49 -28.82
CA GLY A 290 -13.35 24.73 -28.73
C GLY A 290 -12.48 25.98 -28.75
N ALA A 291 -11.30 25.94 -28.13
CA ALA A 291 -10.34 27.04 -28.13
C ALA A 291 -9.82 27.36 -29.54
N ILE A 292 -9.54 26.33 -30.35
CA ILE A 292 -9.13 26.52 -31.76
C ILE A 292 -10.28 27.11 -32.57
N TRP A 293 -11.49 26.56 -32.43
CA TRP A 293 -12.67 27.03 -33.16
C TRP A 293 -13.05 28.46 -32.80
N GLY A 294 -13.19 28.76 -31.50
CA GLY A 294 -13.53 30.10 -31.01
C GLY A 294 -12.40 31.12 -31.19
N GLY A 295 -11.14 30.69 -31.05
CA GLY A 295 -9.97 31.54 -31.31
C GLY A 295 -9.93 32.02 -32.75
N ALA A 296 -10.20 31.13 -33.71
CA ALA A 296 -10.26 31.49 -35.13
C ALA A 296 -11.32 32.57 -35.43
N GLU A 297 -12.42 32.60 -34.68
CA GLU A 297 -13.44 33.67 -34.77
C GLU A 297 -12.98 34.98 -34.16
N VAL A 298 -12.39 34.94 -32.95
CA VAL A 298 -11.89 36.14 -32.25
C VAL A 298 -10.79 36.84 -33.06
N PHE A 299 -9.91 36.07 -33.71
CA PHE A 299 -8.85 36.60 -34.55
C PHE A 299 -9.30 36.89 -36.00
N THR A 300 -10.59 36.75 -36.32
CA THR A 300 -11.13 36.97 -37.68
C THR A 300 -10.47 36.12 -38.77
N LEU A 301 -9.85 34.99 -38.39
CA LEU A 301 -9.24 34.03 -39.31
C LEU A 301 -10.28 33.14 -39.98
N ARG A 302 -11.46 33.01 -39.35
CA ARG A 302 -12.61 32.24 -39.83
C ARG A 302 -13.59 33.13 -40.60
N ASN A 303 -13.75 32.84 -41.88
CA ASN A 303 -14.69 33.43 -42.83
C ASN A 303 -15.68 32.37 -43.33
N ALA A 304 -16.74 32.78 -44.04
CA ALA A 304 -17.73 31.85 -44.59
C ALA A 304 -17.10 30.78 -45.50
N ASP A 305 -16.09 31.16 -46.29
CA ASP A 305 -15.47 30.28 -47.28
C ASP A 305 -14.51 29.25 -46.67
N ASN A 306 -13.94 29.51 -45.48
CA ASN A 306 -12.94 28.64 -44.84
C ASN A 306 -13.43 28.03 -43.51
N ALA A 307 -14.71 28.20 -43.17
CA ALA A 307 -15.30 27.69 -41.93
C ALA A 307 -15.16 26.17 -41.79
N GLU A 308 -15.30 25.42 -42.89
CA GLU A 308 -15.18 23.96 -42.89
C GLU A 308 -13.73 23.51 -42.60
N LEU A 309 -12.73 24.23 -43.11
CA LEU A 309 -11.31 23.94 -42.81
C LEU A 309 -11.01 24.10 -41.33
N TRP A 310 -11.49 25.20 -40.71
CA TRP A 310 -11.34 25.41 -39.26
C TRP A 310 -12.09 24.38 -38.43
N ARG A 311 -13.17 23.78 -38.98
CA ARG A 311 -13.92 22.70 -38.33
C ARG A 311 -13.08 21.44 -38.26
N TRP A 312 -12.51 21.03 -39.39
CA TRP A 312 -11.60 19.87 -39.44
C TRP A 312 -10.36 20.08 -38.59
N LEU A 313 -9.78 21.28 -38.59
CA LEU A 313 -8.63 21.60 -37.76
C LEU A 313 -8.96 21.52 -36.25
N SER A 314 -10.11 22.05 -35.85
CA SER A 314 -10.61 21.94 -34.47
C SER A 314 -10.85 20.48 -34.07
N VAL A 315 -11.47 19.68 -34.94
CA VAL A 315 -11.66 18.23 -34.72
C VAL A 315 -10.32 17.50 -34.60
N PHE A 316 -9.36 17.78 -35.48
CA PHE A 316 -8.04 17.18 -35.45
C PHE A 316 -7.30 17.50 -34.14
N VAL A 317 -7.31 18.76 -33.70
CA VAL A 317 -6.73 19.14 -32.39
C VAL A 317 -7.49 18.45 -31.25
N GLY A 318 -8.81 18.34 -31.33
CA GLY A 318 -9.61 17.56 -30.39
C GLY A 318 -9.17 16.09 -30.30
N ILE A 319 -8.91 15.44 -31.43
CA ILE A 319 -8.41 14.06 -31.48
C ILE A 319 -7.01 13.95 -30.85
N LEU A 320 -6.11 14.90 -31.12
CA LEU A 320 -4.78 14.93 -30.47
C LEU A 320 -4.87 15.13 -28.96
N CYS A 321 -5.74 16.04 -28.50
CA CYS A 321 -6.02 16.22 -27.07
C CYS A 321 -6.59 14.94 -26.45
N LEU A 322 -7.51 14.24 -27.15
CA LEU A 322 -8.05 12.96 -26.69
C LEU A 322 -6.96 11.89 -26.60
N LEU A 323 -6.10 11.76 -27.61
CA LEU A 323 -5.00 10.81 -27.60
C LEU A 323 -4.06 11.09 -26.43
N ARG A 324 -3.66 12.36 -26.24
CA ARG A 324 -2.88 12.79 -25.07
C ARG A 324 -3.58 12.41 -23.77
N PHE A 325 -4.86 12.72 -23.64
CA PHE A 325 -5.64 12.39 -22.46
C PHE A 325 -5.63 10.89 -22.17
N VAL A 326 -5.86 10.05 -23.18
CA VAL A 326 -5.80 8.58 -23.04
C VAL A 326 -4.40 8.12 -22.66
N THR A 327 -3.35 8.63 -23.30
CA THR A 327 -1.96 8.22 -22.99
C THR A 327 -1.53 8.60 -21.57
N LEU A 328 -1.93 9.77 -21.07
CA LEU A 328 -1.59 10.24 -19.72
C LEU A 328 -2.43 9.58 -18.62
N ASN A 329 -3.63 9.09 -18.95
CA ASN A 329 -4.52 8.42 -18.01
C ASN A 329 -4.51 6.89 -18.15
N ALA A 330 -3.75 6.34 -19.11
CA ALA A 330 -3.57 4.92 -19.24
C ALA A 330 -2.82 4.38 -18.01
N PRO A 331 -3.31 3.30 -17.36
CA PRO A 331 -2.66 2.75 -16.19
C PRO A 331 -1.26 2.27 -16.55
N GLN A 332 -0.23 2.86 -15.95
CA GLN A 332 1.15 2.42 -16.09
C GLN A 332 1.44 1.24 -15.17
N LYS A 333 2.24 0.27 -15.64
CA LYS A 333 2.64 -0.91 -14.85
C LYS A 333 3.52 -0.58 -13.65
N GLU A 334 4.19 0.58 -13.67
CA GLU A 334 5.14 1.00 -12.63
C GLU A 334 4.44 1.43 -11.33
N ASP A 335 3.15 1.79 -11.42
CA ASP A 335 2.32 2.10 -10.25
C ASP A 335 2.02 0.89 -9.35
N GLU A 336 2.34 -0.34 -9.78
CA GLU A 336 2.13 -1.54 -8.97
C GLU A 336 3.06 -1.59 -7.74
N GLY A 337 4.11 -0.75 -7.71
CA GLY A 337 5.10 -0.70 -6.63
C GLY A 337 5.02 0.50 -5.69
N ASP A 338 4.18 1.50 -5.96
CA ASP A 338 4.18 2.75 -5.20
C ASP A 338 3.39 2.65 -3.88
N ILE A 339 3.78 3.46 -2.88
CA ILE A 339 3.54 3.40 -1.41
C ILE A 339 2.12 3.05 -0.94
N LEU A 340 1.10 3.20 -1.78
CA LEU A 340 -0.28 2.78 -1.47
C LEU A 340 -0.49 1.27 -1.60
N GLY A 341 0.46 0.59 -2.25
CA GLY A 341 0.39 -0.83 -2.55
C GLY A 341 -0.87 -1.21 -3.33
N PRO A 342 -1.15 -2.52 -3.41
CA PRO A 342 -2.36 -3.05 -4.03
C PRO A 342 -3.66 -2.65 -3.31
N ALA A 343 -3.59 -1.99 -2.15
CA ALA A 343 -4.75 -1.49 -1.41
C ALA A 343 -5.40 -0.25 -2.05
N GLY A 344 -4.71 0.39 -2.99
CA GLY A 344 -5.28 1.44 -3.83
C GLY A 344 -5.79 2.68 -3.07
N PRO A 345 -6.58 3.54 -3.72
CA PRO A 345 -7.11 4.76 -3.10
C PRO A 345 -8.09 4.47 -1.96
N TRP A 346 -8.46 3.21 -1.72
CA TRP A 346 -9.42 2.80 -0.71
C TRP A 346 -8.83 2.60 0.68
N SER A 347 -7.52 2.51 0.83
CA SER A 347 -6.86 2.50 2.14
C SER A 347 -6.68 3.92 2.71
N LEU A 348 -6.70 4.94 1.85
CA LEU A 348 -6.42 6.33 2.22
C LEU A 348 -7.50 6.95 3.11
N ARG A 349 -7.20 8.01 3.86
CA ARG A 349 -8.23 8.79 4.58
C ARG A 349 -9.13 9.55 3.60
N LEU A 350 -10.42 9.73 3.91
CA LEU A 350 -11.42 10.36 3.04
C LEU A 350 -10.97 11.64 2.29
N PRO A 351 -10.31 12.63 2.92
CA PRO A 351 -9.83 13.81 2.19
C PRO A 351 -8.73 13.48 1.17
N VAL A 352 -7.85 12.53 1.48
CA VAL A 352 -6.80 12.07 0.56
C VAL A 352 -7.42 11.22 -0.56
N ARG A 353 -8.47 10.44 -0.27
CA ARG A 353 -9.25 9.73 -1.31
C ARG A 353 -9.85 10.68 -2.32
N LEU A 354 -10.54 11.73 -1.85
CA LEU A 354 -11.16 12.72 -2.74
C LEU A 354 -10.12 13.38 -3.63
N ARG A 355 -8.96 13.74 -3.07
CA ARG A 355 -7.84 14.29 -3.84
C ARG A 355 -7.34 13.31 -4.90
N ALA A 356 -7.08 12.06 -4.52
CA ALA A 356 -6.62 11.02 -5.45
C ALA A 356 -7.64 10.75 -6.57
N VAL A 357 -8.94 10.81 -6.28
CA VAL A 357 -10.01 10.66 -7.29
C VAL A 357 -10.02 11.84 -8.26
N CYS A 358 -9.82 13.06 -7.78
CA CYS A 358 -9.71 14.23 -8.65
C CYS A 358 -8.45 14.20 -9.52
N ASP A 359 -7.32 13.80 -8.94
CA ASP A 359 -6.03 13.79 -9.62
C ASP A 359 -5.94 12.65 -10.64
N HIS A 360 -6.53 11.48 -10.34
CA HIS A 360 -6.45 10.28 -11.17
C HIS A 360 -7.80 9.53 -11.24
N PRO A 361 -8.84 10.11 -11.88
CA PRO A 361 -10.18 9.52 -11.89
C PRO A 361 -10.23 8.15 -12.58
N PHE A 362 -9.39 7.90 -13.58
CA PHE A 362 -9.29 6.58 -14.22
C PHE A 362 -8.76 5.50 -13.29
N HIS A 363 -7.78 5.82 -12.45
CA HIS A 363 -7.24 4.86 -11.49
C HIS A 363 -8.31 4.44 -10.49
N TYR A 364 -9.26 5.33 -10.18
CA TYR A 364 -10.41 4.95 -9.36
C TYR A 364 -11.26 3.87 -10.06
N PHE A 365 -11.64 4.05 -11.32
CA PHE A 365 -12.46 3.06 -12.04
C PHE A 365 -11.76 1.74 -12.27
N VAL A 366 -10.50 1.79 -12.73
CA VAL A 366 -9.68 0.60 -12.98
C VAL A 366 -9.48 -0.21 -11.70
N ARG A 367 -9.49 0.47 -10.54
CA ARG A 367 -9.14 -0.11 -9.26
C ARG A 367 -10.32 -0.21 -8.25
N ALA A 368 -11.56 0.16 -8.59
CA ALA A 368 -12.69 0.24 -7.64
C ALA A 368 -13.40 -1.07 -7.27
N LEU A 369 -12.87 -2.24 -7.66
CA LEU A 369 -13.58 -3.50 -7.42
C LEU A 369 -13.70 -3.85 -5.92
N PRO A 370 -14.84 -4.43 -5.48
CA PRO A 370 -14.96 -4.98 -4.13
C PRO A 370 -13.97 -6.12 -3.91
N PRO A 371 -13.37 -6.21 -2.71
CA PRO A 371 -12.97 -7.53 -2.24
C PRO A 371 -14.23 -8.42 -2.23
N PHE A 372 -14.05 -9.68 -2.63
CA PHE A 372 -15.14 -10.64 -2.69
C PHE A 372 -15.78 -10.78 -1.30
N SER A 373 -17.00 -10.29 -1.12
CA SER A 373 -17.74 -10.46 0.15
C SER A 373 -18.22 -11.91 0.23
N PRO A 374 -17.80 -12.70 1.24
CA PRO A 374 -18.30 -14.06 1.40
C PRO A 374 -19.82 -14.02 1.52
N GLY A 375 -20.49 -14.86 0.73
CA GLY A 375 -21.93 -14.87 0.65
C GLY A 375 -22.49 -15.23 2.02
N LYS A 376 -23.24 -14.32 2.62
CA LYS A 376 -23.95 -14.59 3.87
C LYS A 376 -24.95 -15.70 3.57
N LYS A 377 -24.67 -16.94 3.98
CA LYS A 377 -25.63 -18.03 3.94
C LYS A 377 -26.85 -17.61 4.74
N ASN A 378 -28.00 -17.57 4.08
CA ASN A 378 -29.28 -17.53 4.77
C ASN A 378 -29.52 -18.98 5.22
N ASP A 379 -29.36 -19.21 6.52
CA ASP A 379 -29.79 -20.45 7.18
C ASP A 379 -31.32 -20.53 7.24
#